data_AF-A0A562WF07-F1
#
_entry.id   AF-A0A562WF07-F1
#
_cell.length_a   1.000
_cell.length_b   1.000
_cell.length_c   1.000
_cell.angle_alpha   90.00
_cell.angle_beta   90.00
_cell.angle_gamma   90.00
#
_symmetry.space_group_name_H-M   'P 1'
#
loop_
_entity.id
_entity.type
_entity.pdbx_description
1 polymer ?
#
loop_
_entity_poly.entity_id
_entity_poly.type
_entity_poly.pdbx_seq_one_letter_code
_entity_poly.pdbx_strand_id
1 'polypeptide(L)'
;MSPMFFRLFHRNWAKATGRVIDSRIHSVRNSNVRWAYIVQFAGPDGQKTKLEVLEDVHTLGVAVDATVPLLVSPDGKKAVFDRSDPQINAAEIIRNRKRADEERFREQLGN
;
A
#
# COMPACT_ATOMS: atom_id res chain seq x y z
N MET A 1 -9.78 -10.47 -18.87
CA MET A 1 -9.97 -9.00 -18.91
C MET A 1 -8.63 -8.33 -18.65
N SER A 2 -8.19 -7.47 -19.58
CA SER A 2 -6.79 -7.03 -19.71
C SER A 2 -6.27 -6.19 -18.54
N PRO A 3 -5.05 -6.46 -18.03
CA PRO A 3 -4.43 -5.68 -16.95
C PRO A 3 -3.89 -4.30 -17.39
N MET A 4 -4.04 -3.93 -18.66
CA MET A 4 -3.37 -2.75 -19.25
C MET A 4 -4.05 -1.40 -19.00
N PHE A 5 -5.32 -1.36 -18.58
CA PHE A 5 -6.04 -0.08 -18.45
C PHE A 5 -5.64 0.77 -17.24
N PHE A 6 -4.99 0.19 -16.23
CA PHE A 6 -4.76 0.87 -14.95
C PHE A 6 -3.43 1.64 -14.86
N ARG A 7 -2.59 1.57 -15.90
CA ARG A 7 -1.28 2.27 -15.96
C ARG A 7 -1.38 3.78 -16.22
N LEU A 8 -2.56 4.36 -16.49
CA LEU A 8 -2.64 5.77 -16.89
C LEU A 8 -2.93 6.78 -15.76
N PHE A 9 -3.60 6.40 -14.67
CA PHE A 9 -4.09 7.40 -13.71
C PHE A 9 -3.01 8.09 -12.85
N HIS A 10 -1.80 7.51 -12.76
CA HIS A 10 -0.69 8.06 -11.96
C HIS A 10 0.66 7.94 -12.67
N ARG A 11 0.67 7.93 -14.01
CA ARG A 11 1.86 7.61 -14.83
C ARG A 11 3.04 8.56 -14.63
N ASN A 12 2.75 9.81 -14.26
CA ASN A 12 3.73 10.85 -13.99
C ASN A 12 3.96 11.09 -12.48
N TRP A 13 3.40 10.24 -11.62
CA TRP A 13 3.56 10.39 -10.18
C TRP A 13 4.90 9.79 -9.75
N ALA A 14 5.59 10.48 -8.85
CA ALA A 14 6.88 10.04 -8.35
C ALA A 14 6.68 8.86 -7.40
N LYS A 15 7.51 7.82 -7.55
CA LYS A 15 7.58 6.75 -6.56
C LYS A 15 8.33 7.24 -5.34
N ALA A 16 7.75 7.05 -4.17
CA ALA A 16 8.35 7.40 -2.90
C ALA A 16 8.11 6.29 -1.88
N THR A 17 8.86 6.35 -0.79
CA THR A 17 8.68 5.48 0.36
C THR A 17 8.30 6.35 1.55
N GLY A 18 7.22 5.99 2.24
CA GLY A 18 6.71 6.72 3.38
C GLY A 18 6.60 5.85 4.62
N ARG A 19 6.65 6.46 5.79
CA ARG A 19 6.37 5.81 7.07
C ARG A 19 4.98 6.20 7.55
N VAL A 20 4.15 5.22 7.87
CA VAL A 20 2.85 5.47 8.49
C VAL A 20 3.07 5.93 9.92
N ILE A 21 2.53 7.09 10.27
CA ILE A 21 2.65 7.66 11.61
C ILE A 21 1.33 7.61 12.39
N ASP A 22 0.21 7.48 11.70
CA ASP A 22 -1.12 7.43 12.31
C ASP A 22 -2.10 6.71 11.36
N SER A 23 -3.17 6.14 11.91
CA SER A 23 -4.24 5.47 11.18
C SER A 23 -5.59 5.85 11.77
N ARG A 24 -6.55 6.22 10.93
CA ARG A 24 -7.86 6.72 11.35
C ARG A 24 -8.97 6.10 10.54
N ILE A 25 -10.14 5.93 11.15
CA ILE A 25 -11.34 5.54 10.42
C ILE A 25 -11.83 6.76 9.64
N HIS A 26 -11.85 6.64 8.31
CA HIS A 26 -12.33 7.70 7.42
C HIS A 26 -13.84 7.61 7.21
N SER A 27 -14.37 6.41 7.04
CA SER A 27 -15.82 6.19 6.92
C SER A 27 -16.20 4.75 7.25
N VAL A 28 -17.45 4.55 7.66
CA VAL A 28 -18.05 3.23 7.82
C VAL A 28 -19.29 3.18 6.93
N ARG A 29 -19.33 2.24 5.98
CA ARG A 29 -20.48 2.05 5.09
C ARG A 29 -20.81 0.58 4.93
N ASN A 30 -22.03 0.17 5.30
CA ASN A 30 -22.50 -1.22 5.22
C ASN A 30 -21.50 -2.22 5.82
N SER A 31 -21.06 -1.98 7.05
CA SER A 31 -20.04 -2.79 7.77
C SER A 31 -18.63 -2.80 7.16
N ASN A 32 -18.38 -2.08 6.06
CA ASN A 32 -17.03 -1.84 5.57
C ASN A 32 -16.46 -0.57 6.19
N VAL A 33 -15.38 -0.74 6.98
CA VAL A 33 -14.57 0.35 7.50
C VAL A 33 -13.56 0.75 6.44
N ARG A 34 -13.52 2.02 6.07
CA ARG A 34 -12.44 2.59 5.24
C ARG A 34 -11.48 3.32 6.14
N TRP A 35 -10.21 2.96 6.05
CA TRP A 35 -9.15 3.62 6.79
C TRP A 35 -8.53 4.77 5.99
N ALA A 36 -7.97 5.73 6.71
CA ALA A 36 -7.05 6.74 6.21
C ALA A 36 -5.77 6.66 7.03
N TYR A 37 -4.63 6.75 6.37
CA TYR A 37 -3.32 6.65 7.00
C TYR A 37 -2.60 7.98 6.85
N ILE A 38 -2.06 8.51 7.93
CA ILE A 38 -1.16 9.67 7.84
C ILE A 38 0.23 9.12 7.57
N VAL A 39 0.78 9.45 6.40
CA VAL A 39 2.08 8.95 5.95
C VAL A 39 3.06 10.10 5.82
N GLN A 40 4.22 9.94 6.47
CA GLN A 40 5.35 10.86 6.36
C GLN A 40 6.34 10.36 5.31
N PHE A 41 6.70 11.20 4.35
CA PHE A 41 7.65 10.85 3.28
C PHE A 41 8.45 12.09 2.84
N ALA A 42 9.50 11.89 2.05
CA ALA A 42 10.20 12.99 1.39
C ALA A 42 9.47 13.38 0.10
N GLY A 43 9.00 14.62 0.03
CA GLY A 43 8.34 15.18 -1.15
C GLY A 43 9.29 15.31 -2.35
N PRO A 44 8.77 15.68 -3.53
CA PRO A 44 9.57 15.85 -4.75
C PRO A 44 10.71 16.88 -4.61
N ASP A 45 10.57 17.83 -3.68
CA ASP A 45 11.55 18.86 -3.34
C ASP A 45 12.51 18.44 -2.22
N GLY A 46 12.41 17.20 -1.73
CA GLY A 46 13.21 16.66 -0.63
C GLY A 46 12.72 17.05 0.77
N GLN A 47 11.67 17.87 0.89
CA GLN A 47 11.13 18.23 2.20
C GLN A 47 10.30 17.10 2.81
N LYS A 48 10.37 16.93 4.14
CA LYS A 48 9.54 15.96 4.84
C LYS A 48 8.10 16.45 4.90
N THR A 49 7.22 15.76 4.18
CA THR A 49 5.79 16.07 4.09
C THR A 49 4.98 14.97 4.75
N LYS A 50 3.79 15.34 5.25
CA LYS A 50 2.80 14.40 5.81
C LYS A 50 1.52 14.55 5.01
N LEU A 51 1.01 13.45 4.47
CA LEU A 51 -0.30 13.44 3.78
C LEU A 51 -1.19 12.35 4.34
N GLU A 52 -2.49 12.62 4.32
CA GLU A 52 -3.50 11.60 4.49
C GLU A 52 -3.64 10.79 3.20
N VAL A 53 -3.47 9.49 3.32
CA VAL A 53 -3.56 8.52 2.22
C VAL A 53 -4.72 7.57 2.53
N LEU A 54 -5.73 7.60 1.68
CA LEU A 54 -6.89 6.73 1.83
C LEU A 54 -6.51 5.28 1.54
N GLU A 55 -7.04 4.37 2.35
CA GLU A 55 -6.99 2.95 2.08
C GLU A 55 -7.65 2.63 0.74
N ASP A 56 -7.01 1.77 -0.03
CA ASP A 56 -7.61 1.18 -1.21
C ASP A 56 -7.96 -0.28 -0.97
N VAL A 57 -9.01 -0.76 -1.63
CA VAL A 57 -9.50 -2.15 -1.54
C VAL A 57 -8.45 -3.22 -1.92
N HIS A 58 -7.37 -2.85 -2.62
CA HIS A 58 -6.27 -3.75 -2.97
C HIS A 58 -5.09 -3.67 -1.99
N THR A 59 -5.18 -2.83 -0.97
CA THR A 59 -4.13 -2.60 0.03
C THR A 59 -4.56 -3.29 1.32
N LEU A 60 -3.78 -4.24 1.83
CA LEU A 60 -4.07 -4.87 3.12
C LEU A 60 -3.67 -3.94 4.27
N GLY A 61 -4.51 -3.90 5.31
CA GLY A 61 -4.40 -3.00 6.47
C GLY A 61 -2.96 -2.73 6.90
N VAL A 62 -2.56 -1.47 6.80
CA VAL A 62 -1.19 -1.03 7.01
C VAL A 62 -1.00 -0.73 8.50
N ALA A 63 0.01 -1.34 9.12
CA ALA A 63 0.33 -1.05 10.51
C ALA A 63 0.93 0.36 10.66
N VAL A 64 0.66 1.01 11.81
CA VAL A 64 1.41 2.20 12.22
C VAL A 64 2.90 1.82 12.35
N ASP A 65 3.78 2.76 12.01
CA ASP A 65 5.23 2.59 11.84
C ASP A 65 5.69 1.73 10.66
N ALA A 66 4.77 1.13 9.91
CA ALA A 66 5.13 0.43 8.68
C ALA A 66 5.68 1.40 7.64
N THR A 67 6.63 0.90 6.86
CA THR A 67 7.14 1.58 5.67
C THR A 67 6.33 1.11 4.47
N VAL A 68 5.80 2.06 3.71
CA VAL A 68 4.89 1.81 2.59
C VAL A 68 5.35 2.48 1.30
N PRO A 69 5.16 1.80 0.16
CA PRO A 69 5.40 2.38 -1.14
C PRO A 69 4.24 3.29 -1.55
N LEU A 70 4.58 4.49 -2.02
CA LEU A 70 3.65 5.54 -2.41
C LEU A 70 3.90 5.99 -3.85
N LEU A 71 2.83 6.43 -4.50
CA LEU A 71 2.87 7.31 -5.65
C LEU A 71 2.48 8.70 -5.17
N VAL A 72 3.34 9.68 -5.43
CA VAL A 72 3.16 11.08 -5.03
C VAL A 72 2.95 11.93 -6.27
N SER A 73 1.96 12.81 -6.24
CA SER A 73 1.71 13.73 -7.35
C SER A 73 2.92 14.65 -7.58
N PRO A 74 3.16 15.13 -8.82
CA PRO A 74 4.29 16.01 -9.12
C PRO A 74 4.35 17.29 -8.28
N ASP A 75 3.20 17.79 -7.85
CA ASP A 75 3.07 18.96 -6.97
C ASP A 75 3.24 18.64 -5.47
N GLY A 76 3.42 17.35 -5.11
CA GLY A 76 3.62 16.91 -3.73
C GLY A 76 2.40 16.97 -2.83
N LYS A 77 1.22 17.32 -3.36
CA LYS A 77 -0.01 17.57 -2.56
C LYS A 77 -0.91 16.35 -2.39
N LYS A 78 -0.71 15.31 -3.18
CA LYS A 78 -1.50 14.07 -3.13
C LYS A 78 -0.56 12.88 -3.12
N ALA A 79 -0.96 11.85 -2.37
CA ALA A 79 -0.28 10.57 -2.38
C ALA A 79 -1.32 9.44 -2.36
N VAL A 80 -0.98 8.34 -3.03
CA VAL A 80 -1.73 7.09 -3.01
C VAL A 80 -0.77 5.93 -2.79
N PHE A 81 -1.25 4.84 -2.24
CA PHE A 81 -0.47 3.61 -2.16
C PHE A 81 -0.11 3.08 -3.55
N ASP A 82 1.14 2.65 -3.74
CA ASP A 82 1.57 1.99 -4.98
C ASP A 82 1.08 0.54 -4.99
N ARG A 83 -0.13 0.32 -5.51
CA ARG A 83 -0.76 -1.01 -5.61
C ARG A 83 0.03 -2.01 -6.47
N SER A 84 0.95 -1.51 -7.30
CA SER A 84 1.82 -2.38 -8.09
C SER A 84 2.99 -2.94 -7.27
N ASP A 85 3.23 -2.40 -6.08
CA ASP A 85 4.27 -2.88 -5.19
C ASP A 85 3.82 -4.14 -4.43
N PRO A 86 4.60 -5.24 -4.50
CA PRO A 86 4.25 -6.50 -3.85
C PRO A 86 4.17 -6.42 -2.33
N GLN A 87 4.76 -5.40 -1.69
CA GLN A 87 4.74 -5.25 -0.23
C GLN A 87 3.36 -4.93 0.32
N ILE A 88 2.49 -4.32 -0.48
CA ILE A 88 1.17 -3.86 -0.05
C ILE A 88 0.03 -4.40 -0.91
N ASN A 89 0.33 -5.03 -2.04
CA ASN A 89 -0.66 -5.68 -2.89
C ASN A 89 -1.25 -6.91 -2.19
N ALA A 90 -2.52 -6.81 -1.81
CA ALA A 90 -3.23 -7.85 -1.07
C ALA A 90 -3.20 -9.23 -1.75
N ALA A 91 -3.31 -9.27 -3.08
CA ALA A 91 -3.31 -10.51 -3.84
C ALA A 91 -1.93 -11.19 -3.83
N GLU A 92 -0.85 -10.41 -3.97
CA GLU A 92 0.53 -10.93 -3.89
C GLU A 92 0.89 -11.34 -2.47
N ILE A 93 0.45 -10.60 -1.44
CA ILE A 93 0.65 -10.99 -0.03
C ILE A 93 -0.04 -12.34 0.26
N ILE A 94 -1.29 -12.52 -0.18
CA ILE A 94 -2.02 -13.79 0.01
C ILE A 94 -1.33 -14.92 -0.75
N ARG A 95 -0.86 -14.68 -1.98
CA ARG A 95 -0.12 -15.67 -2.76
C ARG A 95 1.19 -16.07 -2.07
N ASN A 96 1.94 -15.11 -1.55
CA ASN A 96 3.20 -15.34 -0.84
C ASN A 96 2.98 -16.10 0.48
N ARG A 97 1.90 -15.79 1.23
CA ARG A 97 1.53 -16.54 2.43
C ARG A 97 1.22 -18.00 2.10
N LYS A 98 0.38 -18.26 1.09
CA LYS A 98 0.09 -19.63 0.65
C LYS A 98 1.36 -20.40 0.26
N ARG A 99 2.28 -19.75 -0.45
CA ARG A 99 3.55 -20.35 -0.85
C ARG A 99 4.43 -20.68 0.36
N ALA A 100 4.54 -19.77 1.32
CA ALA A 100 5.28 -20.00 2.56
C ALA A 100 4.67 -21.11 3.41
N ASP A 101 3.34 -21.21 3.47
CA ASP A 101 2.64 -22.28 4.18
C ASP A 101 2.83 -23.64 3.48
N GLU A 102 2.82 -23.69 2.14
CA GLU A 102 3.13 -24.90 1.37
C GLU A 102 4.57 -25.36 1.56
N GLU A 103 5.54 -24.44 1.62
CA GLU A 103 6.94 -24.75 1.90
C GLU A 103 7.12 -25.29 3.33
N ARG A 104 6.52 -24.66 4.33
CA ARG A 104 6.52 -25.15 5.72
C ARG A 104 5.87 -26.53 5.84
N PHE A 105 4.78 -26.77 5.13
CA PHE A 105 4.10 -28.06 5.14
C PHE A 105 4.95 -29.15 4.50
N ARG A 106 5.70 -28.84 3.44
CA ARG A 106 6.66 -29.77 2.82
C ARG A 106 7.84 -30.08 3.72
N GLU A 107 8.37 -29.11 4.45
CA GLU A 107 9.43 -29.34 5.45
C GLU A 107 8.94 -30.25 6.60
N GLN A 108 7.67 -30.13 7.00
CA GLN A 108 7.08 -30.99 8.04
C GLN A 108 6.77 -32.41 7.57
N LEU A 109 6.59 -32.64 6.27
CA LEU A 109 6.39 -33.97 5.68
C LEU A 109 7.68 -34.63 5.18
N GLY A 110 8.79 -33.88 5.15
CA GLY A 110 10.11 -34.35 4.73
C GLY A 110 10.98 -34.89 5.87
N ASN A 111 10.40 -35.09 7.06
CA ASN A 111 11.08 -35.64 8.24
C ASN A 111 10.29 -36.82 8.81
#